data_AF-K1RZQ9-F1
#
_entry.id   AF-K1RZQ9-F1
#
_cell.length_a   1.000
_cell.length_b   1.000
_cell.length_c   1.000
_cell.angle_alpha   90.00
_cell.angle_beta   90.00
_cell.angle_gamma   90.00
#
_symmetry.space_group_name_H-M   'P 1'
#
loop_
_entity.id
_entity.type
_entity.pdbx_description
1 polymer ?
#
loop_
_entity_poly.entity_id
_entity_poly.type
_entity_poly.pdbx_seq_one_letter_code
_entity_poly.pdbx_strand_id
1 'polypeptide(L)'
;MDPEKLYISVYEDDDEAYDIWTKDIGVDPSHMVRFGKEDNFWEHGAGPCGPCSEIYYDRGEKYGCGKPDCKVGCECDRYIEFWNLVFTQFENDGNNNYSRLAHPNIDTGMGLERLACISQDVDNLFEVDTVQNIMKHIMKIAGVKYHDDEKKDISLRVITDHVRSTTMMI
;
A
#
# COMPACT_ATOMS: atom_id res chain seq x y z
N MET A 1 -7.33 -13.25 6.05
CA MET A 1 -5.94 -12.87 6.37
C MET A 1 -5.66 -13.25 7.80
N ASP A 2 -4.41 -13.63 8.08
CA ASP A 2 -3.95 -13.99 9.42
C ASP A 2 -3.63 -12.71 10.22
N PRO A 3 -4.30 -12.46 11.37
CA PRO A 3 -4.03 -11.28 12.20
C PRO A 3 -2.58 -11.19 12.69
N GLU A 4 -1.91 -12.33 12.90
CA GLU A 4 -0.49 -12.38 13.33
C GLU A 4 0.49 -11.89 12.25
N LYS A 5 0.00 -11.65 11.03
CA LYS A 5 0.79 -11.08 9.94
C LYS A 5 0.49 -9.62 9.69
N LEU A 6 -0.41 -9.02 10.47
CA LEU A 6 -0.73 -7.60 10.39
C LEU A 6 0.20 -6.79 11.27
N TYR A 7 0.75 -5.74 10.66
CA TYR A 7 1.58 -4.75 11.33
C TYR A 7 0.99 -3.37 11.08
N ILE A 8 1.14 -2.48 12.05
CA ILE A 8 0.50 -1.17 12.02
C ILE A 8 1.55 -0.09 12.21
N SER A 9 1.50 0.95 11.38
CA SER A 9 2.24 2.18 11.61
C SER A 9 1.30 3.28 12.13
N VAL A 10 1.84 4.20 12.93
CA VAL A 10 1.17 5.43 13.36
C VAL A 10 2.18 6.59 13.32
N TYR A 11 1.66 7.81 13.20
CA TYR A 11 2.48 9.01 13.29
C TYR A 11 3.17 9.11 14.66
N GLU A 12 4.43 9.54 14.68
CA GLU A 12 5.28 9.50 15.89
C GLU A 12 4.68 10.21 17.09
N ASP A 13 3.94 11.31 16.86
CA ASP A 13 3.27 12.10 17.89
C ASP A 13 1.79 11.70 18.13
N ASP A 14 1.26 10.68 17.44
CA ASP A 14 -0.13 10.25 17.56
C ASP A 14 -0.29 9.09 18.57
N ASP A 15 -0.24 9.47 19.85
CA ASP A 15 -0.46 8.54 20.96
C ASP A 15 -1.89 8.00 21.03
N GLU A 16 -2.87 8.75 20.52
CA GLU A 16 -4.27 8.34 20.50
C GLU A 16 -4.47 7.13 19.58
N ALA A 17 -3.96 7.21 18.34
CA ALA A 17 -4.01 6.09 17.41
C ALA A 17 -3.27 4.86 17.94
N TYR A 18 -2.08 5.06 18.54
CA TYR A 18 -1.32 3.96 19.15
C TYR A 18 -2.10 3.25 20.27
N ASP A 19 -2.73 4.03 21.14
CA ASP A 19 -3.51 3.53 22.26
C ASP A 19 -4.76 2.77 21.77
N ILE A 20 -5.46 3.27 20.76
CA ILE A 20 -6.61 2.55 20.17
C ILE A 20 -6.18 1.18 19.64
N TRP A 21 -5.09 1.13 18.86
CA TRP A 21 -4.61 -0.14 18.30
C TRP A 21 -4.19 -1.15 19.38
N THR A 22 -3.47 -0.69 20.41
CA THR A 22 -2.90 -1.59 21.43
C THR A 22 -3.87 -1.93 22.56
N LYS A 23 -4.71 -0.99 23.00
CA LYS A 23 -5.59 -1.14 24.17
C LYS A 23 -7.00 -1.56 23.79
N ASP A 24 -7.56 -0.99 22.71
CA ASP A 24 -8.96 -1.24 22.34
C ASP A 24 -9.07 -2.38 21.32
N ILE A 25 -8.20 -2.41 20.31
CA ILE A 25 -8.18 -3.49 19.30
C ILE A 25 -7.35 -4.69 19.77
N GLY A 26 -6.28 -4.46 20.55
CA GLY A 26 -5.44 -5.50 21.12
C GLY A 26 -4.31 -5.98 20.20
N VAL A 27 -3.80 -5.11 19.33
CA VAL A 27 -2.59 -5.38 18.53
C VAL A 27 -1.37 -5.49 19.45
N ASP A 28 -0.56 -6.52 19.27
CA ASP A 28 0.67 -6.69 20.04
C ASP A 28 1.61 -5.50 19.80
N PRO A 29 2.16 -4.84 20.84
CA PRO A 29 3.08 -3.72 20.67
C PRO A 29 4.30 -4.02 19.79
N SER A 30 4.71 -5.28 19.64
CA SER A 30 5.78 -5.70 18.73
C SER A 30 5.40 -5.60 17.25
N HIS A 31 4.11 -5.51 16.92
CA HIS A 31 3.59 -5.28 15.57
C HIS A 31 3.29 -3.80 15.29
N MET A 32 3.52 -2.93 16.26
CA MET A 32 3.35 -1.49 16.13
C MET A 32 4.67 -0.81 15.77
N VAL A 33 4.61 0.13 14.83
CA VAL A 33 5.73 0.97 14.43
C VAL A 33 5.30 2.44 14.47
N ARG A 34 6.23 3.32 14.83
CA ARG A 34 6.03 4.77 14.76
C ARG A 34 6.93 5.33 13.67
N PHE A 35 6.36 6.05 12.72
CA PHE A 35 7.13 6.79 11.72
C PHE A 35 6.89 8.28 11.81
N GLY A 36 7.84 9.04 11.29
CA GLY A 36 7.75 10.49 11.21
C GLY A 36 6.87 10.93 10.05
N LYS A 37 7.03 12.21 9.69
CA LYS A 37 6.22 12.87 8.67
C LYS A 37 6.30 12.23 7.27
N GLU A 38 7.44 11.65 6.91
CA GLU A 38 7.64 11.10 5.56
C GLU A 38 6.71 9.92 5.25
N ASP A 39 6.39 9.09 6.25
CA ASP A 39 5.56 7.89 6.07
C ASP A 39 4.15 8.05 6.65
N ASN A 40 4.01 8.64 7.84
CA ASN A 40 2.74 8.70 8.57
C ASN A 40 2.09 10.09 8.61
N PHE A 41 2.43 10.98 7.67
CA PHE A 41 1.70 12.21 7.45
C PHE A 41 1.31 12.32 5.98
N TRP A 42 0.02 12.14 5.69
CA TRP A 42 -0.47 12.12 4.33
C TRP A 42 -0.83 13.53 3.85
N GLU A 43 -0.20 13.95 2.76
CA GLU A 43 -0.51 15.19 2.05
C GLU A 43 -0.33 15.03 0.53
N HIS A 44 -1.22 15.65 -0.25
CA HIS A 44 -1.20 15.58 -1.72
C HIS A 44 -0.80 16.92 -2.38
N GLY A 45 -0.10 17.77 -1.62
CA GLY A 45 0.18 19.16 -1.97
C GLY A 45 -0.78 20.12 -1.26
N ALA A 46 -1.30 21.11 -1.98
CA ALA A 46 -2.32 22.01 -1.41
C ALA A 46 -3.64 21.27 -1.24
N GLY A 47 -4.21 21.31 -0.03
CA GLY A 47 -5.47 20.64 0.30
C GLY A 47 -5.50 19.99 1.68
N PRO A 48 -6.56 19.21 1.96
CA PRO A 48 -6.72 18.48 3.21
C PRO A 48 -5.61 17.44 3.43
N CYS A 49 -5.10 17.39 4.66
CA CYS A 49 -3.99 16.51 5.07
C CYS A 49 -4.05 16.20 6.57
N GLY A 50 -3.20 15.27 7.02
CA GLY A 50 -3.09 14.95 8.43
C GLY A 50 -2.21 13.74 8.74
N PRO A 51 -2.02 13.45 10.04
CA PRO A 51 -1.39 12.21 10.48
C PRO A 51 -2.22 11.02 9.99
N CYS A 52 -1.56 9.89 9.77
CA CYS A 52 -2.23 8.66 9.37
C CYS A 52 -1.70 7.44 10.10
N SER A 53 -2.48 6.37 10.04
CA SER A 53 -2.11 5.04 10.50
C SER A 53 -2.25 4.03 9.38
N GLU A 54 -1.20 3.30 9.05
CA GLU A 54 -1.21 2.38 7.92
C GLU A 54 -1.18 0.92 8.37
N ILE A 55 -1.79 0.05 7.58
CA ILE A 55 -1.88 -1.38 7.81
C ILE A 55 -1.01 -2.10 6.78
N TYR A 56 -0.06 -2.87 7.30
CA TYR A 56 0.88 -3.68 6.55
C TYR A 56 0.56 -5.16 6.73
N TYR A 57 0.92 -5.95 5.72
CA TYR A 57 0.87 -7.41 5.79
C TYR A 57 2.25 -8.03 5.55
N ASP A 58 2.71 -8.88 6.47
CA ASP A 58 3.91 -9.71 6.29
C ASP A 58 3.60 -10.90 5.37
N ARG A 59 4.04 -10.81 4.11
CA ARG A 59 3.93 -11.88 3.12
C ARG A 59 4.94 -13.02 3.34
N GLY A 60 5.85 -12.86 4.29
CA GLY A 60 6.85 -13.84 4.70
C GLY A 60 8.23 -13.61 4.07
N GLU A 61 9.22 -14.32 4.61
CA GLU A 61 10.64 -14.15 4.26
C GLU A 61 10.96 -14.37 2.77
N LYS A 62 10.13 -15.14 2.03
CA LYS A 62 10.28 -15.34 0.58
C LYS A 62 10.28 -14.02 -0.21
N TYR A 63 9.62 -12.99 0.31
CA TYR A 63 9.55 -11.65 -0.30
C TYR A 63 10.48 -10.64 0.37
N GLY A 64 11.28 -11.08 1.35
CA GLY A 64 12.23 -10.23 2.05
C GLY A 64 13.50 -9.97 1.25
N CYS A 65 14.17 -8.86 1.54
CA CYS A 65 15.45 -8.50 0.91
C CYS A 65 16.67 -9.26 1.49
N GLY A 66 16.45 -10.20 2.42
CA GLY A 66 17.50 -10.99 3.08
C GLY A 66 18.39 -10.20 4.05
N LYS A 67 18.14 -8.90 4.25
CA LYS A 67 18.88 -8.10 5.23
C LYS A 67 18.35 -8.36 6.66
N PRO A 68 19.22 -8.28 7.68
CA PRO A 68 18.82 -8.48 9.08
C PRO A 68 17.75 -7.51 9.57
N ASP A 69 17.64 -6.34 8.94
CA ASP A 69 16.72 -5.26 9.27
C ASP A 69 15.49 -5.21 8.34
N CYS A 70 15.18 -6.31 7.64
CA CYS A 70 13.96 -6.43 6.85
C CYS A 70 12.72 -6.41 7.77
N LYS A 71 12.13 -5.21 7.92
CA LYS A 71 10.99 -4.88 8.79
C LYS A 71 9.99 -3.97 8.05
N VAL A 72 8.89 -3.61 8.71
CA VAL A 72 7.92 -2.62 8.21
C VAL A 72 8.64 -1.29 7.87
N GLY A 73 8.28 -0.68 6.74
CA GLY A 73 8.98 0.48 6.18
C GLY A 73 10.21 0.13 5.33
N CYS A 74 10.46 -1.16 5.07
CA CYS A 74 11.49 -1.58 4.12
C CYS A 74 10.93 -1.55 2.68
N GLU A 75 11.72 -1.06 1.73
CA GLU A 75 11.41 -1.01 0.28
C GLU A 75 11.26 -2.38 -0.43
N CYS A 76 11.16 -3.48 0.33
CA CYS A 76 10.98 -4.82 -0.23
C CYS A 76 9.51 -5.28 -0.15
N ASP A 77 9.16 -6.31 -0.91
CA ASP A 77 7.79 -6.81 -1.01
C ASP A 77 7.31 -7.68 0.17
N ARG A 78 8.09 -7.76 1.27
CA ARG A 78 7.71 -8.54 2.46
C ARG A 78 6.59 -7.88 3.25
N TYR A 79 6.78 -6.63 3.65
CA TYR A 79 5.81 -5.87 4.44
C TYR A 79 5.10 -4.90 3.50
N ILE A 80 3.96 -5.32 2.96
CA ILE A 80 3.22 -4.51 2.00
C ILE A 80 2.17 -3.70 2.73
N GLU A 81 2.28 -2.37 2.63
CA GLU A 81 1.18 -1.45 2.96
C GLU A 81 0.03 -1.71 1.99
N PHE A 82 -1.17 -1.97 2.52
CA PHE A 82 -2.34 -2.17 1.68
C PHE A 82 -3.53 -1.29 2.06
N TRP A 83 -3.51 -0.66 3.24
CA TRP A 83 -4.57 0.22 3.70
C TRP A 83 -4.03 1.39 4.54
N ASN A 84 -4.31 2.62 4.12
CA ASN A 84 -3.97 3.84 4.85
C ASN A 84 -5.19 4.50 5.51
N LEU A 85 -5.05 4.73 6.82
CA LEU A 85 -5.85 5.40 7.85
C LEU A 85 -5.67 6.91 7.98
N VAL A 86 -6.12 7.80 7.09
CA VAL A 86 -5.81 9.24 7.20
C VAL A 86 -6.78 9.97 8.13
N PHE A 87 -6.22 10.58 9.18
CA PHE A 87 -6.94 11.44 10.10
C PHE A 87 -6.82 12.89 9.63
N THR A 88 -7.67 13.26 8.68
CA THR A 88 -7.63 14.57 8.03
C THR A 88 -7.98 15.67 9.03
N GLN A 89 -6.98 16.44 9.43
CA GLN A 89 -7.07 17.46 10.50
C GLN A 89 -6.65 18.86 10.04
N PHE A 90 -5.89 18.95 8.95
CA PHE A 90 -5.29 20.19 8.48
C PHE A 90 -5.59 20.46 7.01
N GLU A 91 -5.45 21.70 6.62
CA GLU A 91 -5.41 22.18 5.24
C GLU A 91 -4.00 22.75 4.99
N ASN A 92 -3.27 22.20 4.02
CA ASN A 92 -1.99 22.72 3.54
C ASN A 92 -2.25 23.78 2.46
N ASP A 93 -1.64 24.96 2.59
CA ASP A 93 -1.73 26.04 1.61
C ASP A 93 -0.86 25.85 0.35
N GLY A 94 -0.12 24.73 0.27
CA GLY A 94 0.85 24.43 -0.78
C GLY A 94 2.26 24.95 -0.50
N ASN A 95 2.48 25.66 0.60
CA ASN A 95 3.78 26.16 1.06
C ASN A 95 4.17 25.56 2.42
N ASN A 96 3.58 24.42 2.79
CA ASN A 96 3.75 23.75 4.08
C ASN A 96 3.28 24.60 5.27
N ASN A 97 2.29 25.48 5.08
CA ASN A 97 1.55 26.07 6.18
C ASN A 97 0.26 25.29 6.41
N TYR A 98 0.05 24.83 7.64
CA TYR A 98 -1.05 23.97 8.02
C TYR A 98 -2.07 24.72 8.88
N SER A 99 -3.28 24.86 8.36
CA SER A 99 -4.41 25.43 9.12
C SER A 99 -5.36 24.32 9.56
N ARG A 100 -5.91 24.40 10.77
CA ARG A 100 -6.80 23.34 11.29
C ARG A 100 -8.15 23.39 10.60
N LEU A 101 -8.64 22.23 10.15
CA LEU A 101 -9.98 22.10 9.58
C LEU A 101 -11.05 22.36 10.64
N ALA A 102 -12.15 23.01 10.23
CA ALA A 102 -13.30 23.22 11.11
C ALA A 102 -13.97 21.89 11.51
N HIS A 103 -13.92 20.90 10.61
CA HIS A 103 -14.46 19.57 10.80
C HIS A 103 -13.42 18.52 10.39
N PRO A 104 -12.64 17.99 11.34
CA PRO A 104 -11.80 16.83 11.10
C PRO A 104 -12.63 15.66 10.58
N ASN A 105 -12.06 14.87 9.68
CA ASN A 105 -12.72 13.73 9.05
C ASN A 105 -11.73 12.57 8.85
N ILE A 106 -12.24 11.47 8.31
CA ILE A 106 -11.46 10.27 8.01
C ILE A 106 -11.46 10.08 6.51
N ASP A 107 -10.28 9.96 5.93
CA ASP A 107 -10.06 9.50 4.57
C ASP A 107 -9.30 8.18 4.62
N THR A 108 -9.74 7.17 3.86
CA THR A 108 -9.05 5.87 3.86
C THR A 108 -8.87 5.38 2.44
N GLY A 109 -7.65 4.93 2.13
CA GLY A 109 -7.31 4.32 0.85
C GLY A 109 -6.83 2.90 1.05
N MET A 110 -7.51 1.93 0.44
CA MET A 110 -7.06 0.54 0.41
C MET A 110 -6.73 0.13 -1.02
N GLY A 111 -5.50 -0.31 -1.27
CA GLY A 111 -5.07 -0.79 -2.57
C GLY A 111 -5.73 -2.13 -2.89
N LEU A 112 -6.80 -2.13 -3.70
CA LEU A 112 -7.54 -3.34 -4.06
C LEU A 112 -6.63 -4.41 -4.64
N GLU A 113 -5.71 -4.01 -5.52
CA GLU A 113 -4.75 -4.90 -6.14
C GLU A 113 -3.73 -5.47 -5.15
N ARG A 114 -3.26 -4.66 -4.19
CA ARG A 114 -2.33 -5.14 -3.15
C ARG A 114 -3.02 -6.14 -2.23
N LEU A 115 -4.26 -5.83 -1.83
CA LEU A 115 -5.11 -6.76 -1.08
C LEU A 115 -5.34 -8.06 -1.86
N ALA A 116 -5.57 -7.98 -3.18
CA ALA A 116 -5.75 -9.15 -4.03
C ALA A 116 -4.46 -9.98 -4.12
N CYS A 117 -3.28 -9.36 -4.27
CA CYS A 117 -1.99 -10.04 -4.23
C CYS A 117 -1.81 -10.82 -2.91
N ILE A 118 -2.10 -10.17 -1.79
CA ILE A 118 -2.04 -10.79 -0.45
C ILE A 118 -3.03 -11.96 -0.33
N SER A 119 -4.27 -11.76 -0.79
CA SER A 119 -5.35 -12.74 -0.64
C SER A 119 -5.18 -13.96 -1.53
N GLN A 120 -4.58 -13.79 -2.71
CA GLN A 120 -4.34 -14.85 -3.68
C GLN A 120 -2.94 -15.50 -3.52
N ASP A 121 -2.09 -14.97 -2.64
CA ASP A 121 -0.68 -15.38 -2.44
C ASP A 121 0.11 -15.46 -3.75
N VAL A 122 -0.07 -14.44 -4.61
CA VAL A 122 0.64 -14.31 -5.89
C VAL A 122 1.77 -13.31 -5.79
N ASP A 123 2.80 -13.42 -6.64
CA ASP A 123 4.05 -12.68 -6.44
C ASP A 123 3.90 -11.19 -6.71
N ASN A 124 3.09 -10.81 -7.71
CA ASN A 124 2.92 -9.44 -8.15
C ASN A 124 1.51 -9.19 -8.69
N LEU A 125 1.19 -7.91 -8.89
CA LEU A 125 -0.08 -7.41 -9.44
C LEU A 125 -0.54 -8.14 -10.70
N PHE A 126 0.39 -8.51 -11.58
CA PHE A 126 0.08 -9.09 -12.88
C PHE A 126 -0.28 -10.58 -12.82
N GLU A 127 -0.15 -11.18 -11.65
CA GLU A 127 -0.59 -12.54 -11.36
C GLU A 127 -1.94 -12.59 -10.66
N VAL A 128 -2.48 -11.44 -10.23
CA VAL A 128 -3.86 -11.32 -9.77
C VAL A 128 -4.81 -11.72 -10.90
N ASP A 129 -5.76 -12.60 -10.61
CA ASP A 129 -6.70 -13.20 -11.55
C ASP A 129 -7.35 -12.23 -12.57
N THR A 130 -7.82 -11.08 -12.11
CA THR A 130 -8.44 -10.05 -12.95
C THR A 130 -7.45 -9.43 -13.95
N VAL A 131 -6.22 -9.18 -13.51
CA VAL A 131 -5.14 -8.63 -14.36
C VAL A 131 -4.59 -9.70 -15.30
N GLN A 132 -4.43 -10.94 -14.81
CA GLN A 132 -4.07 -12.12 -15.58
C GLN A 132 -5.00 -12.32 -16.78
N ASN A 133 -6.31 -12.10 -16.62
CA ASN A 133 -7.26 -12.27 -17.71
C ASN A 133 -7.04 -11.27 -18.86
N ILE A 134 -6.66 -10.03 -18.54
CA ILE A 134 -6.28 -9.02 -19.53
C ILE A 134 -4.97 -9.42 -20.21
N MET A 135 -3.97 -9.79 -19.41
CA MET A 135 -2.65 -10.20 -19.90
C MET A 135 -2.73 -11.43 -20.83
N LYS A 136 -3.57 -12.42 -20.51
CA LYS A 136 -3.83 -13.58 -21.38
C LYS A 136 -4.36 -13.19 -22.75
N HIS A 137 -5.20 -12.15 -22.82
CA HIS A 137 -5.68 -11.64 -24.11
C HIS A 137 -4.57 -10.96 -24.92
N ILE A 138 -3.74 -10.15 -24.25
CA ILE A 138 -2.57 -9.50 -24.85
C ILE A 138 -1.58 -10.55 -25.38
N MET A 139 -1.27 -11.57 -24.58
CA MET A 139 -0.43 -12.70 -24.96
C MET A 139 -0.93 -13.40 -26.24
N LYS A 140 -2.25 -13.62 -26.36
CA LYS A 140 -2.86 -14.22 -27.55
C LYS A 140 -2.65 -13.37 -28.81
N ILE A 141 -2.75 -12.04 -28.68
CA ILE A 141 -2.57 -11.11 -29.81
C ILE A 141 -1.08 -11.03 -30.19
N ALA A 142 -0.20 -10.92 -29.21
CA ALA A 142 1.24 -10.74 -29.41
C ALA A 142 1.98 -12.05 -29.75
N GLY A 143 1.36 -13.22 -29.53
CA GLY A 143 1.98 -14.52 -29.78
C GLY A 143 3.14 -14.83 -28.81
N VAL A 144 3.09 -14.33 -27.58
CA VAL A 144 4.10 -14.53 -26.54
C VAL A 144 3.50 -15.16 -25.29
N LYS A 145 4.34 -15.73 -24.43
CA LYS A 145 3.94 -16.22 -23.10
C LYS A 145 4.67 -15.47 -22.00
N TYR A 146 3.97 -15.29 -20.89
CA TYR A 146 4.52 -14.75 -19.66
C TYR A 146 5.44 -15.80 -18.99
N HIS A 147 6.56 -15.36 -18.44
CA HIS A 147 7.67 -16.16 -17.89
C HIS A 147 8.57 -16.89 -18.91
N ASP A 148 8.38 -16.70 -20.22
CA ASP A 148 9.28 -17.25 -21.24
C ASP A 148 10.55 -16.40 -21.41
N ASP A 149 10.45 -15.07 -21.24
CA ASP A 149 11.54 -14.12 -21.43
C ASP A 149 11.29 -12.84 -20.61
N GLU A 150 12.29 -12.43 -19.83
CA GLU A 150 12.17 -11.30 -18.90
C GLU A 150 11.84 -9.97 -19.59
N LYS A 151 12.40 -9.70 -20.78
CA LYS A 151 12.12 -8.46 -21.52
C LYS A 151 10.68 -8.47 -22.05
N LYS A 152 10.20 -9.62 -22.50
CA LYS A 152 8.80 -9.79 -22.92
C LYS A 152 7.85 -9.67 -21.73
N ASP A 153 8.22 -10.17 -20.57
CA ASP A 153 7.42 -10.04 -19.35
C ASP A 153 7.26 -8.58 -18.95
N ILE A 154 8.34 -7.80 -18.95
CA ILE A 154 8.27 -6.35 -18.72
C ILE A 154 7.31 -5.68 -19.73
N SER A 155 7.42 -6.04 -21.00
CA SER A 155 6.56 -5.48 -22.06
C SER A 155 5.09 -5.86 -21.85
N LEU A 156 4.81 -7.12 -21.50
CA LEU A 156 3.45 -7.60 -21.18
C LEU A 156 2.86 -6.86 -19.99
N ARG A 157 3.65 -6.64 -18.93
CA ARG A 157 3.24 -5.87 -17.75
C ARG A 157 2.89 -4.43 -18.11
N VAL A 158 3.77 -3.74 -18.85
CA VAL A 158 3.55 -2.35 -19.29
C VAL A 158 2.30 -2.23 -20.16
N ILE A 159 2.13 -3.10 -21.16
CA ILE A 159 0.94 -3.06 -22.04
C ILE A 159 -0.33 -3.34 -21.24
N THR A 160 -0.30 -4.31 -20.32
CA THR A 160 -1.45 -4.65 -19.48
C THR A 160 -1.88 -3.48 -18.60
N ASP A 161 -0.92 -2.78 -18.00
CA ASP A 161 -1.17 -1.57 -17.21
C ASP A 161 -1.75 -0.44 -18.07
N HIS A 162 -1.10 -0.14 -19.21
CA HIS A 162 -1.50 0.98 -20.07
C HIS A 162 -2.88 0.79 -20.69
N VAL A 163 -3.25 -0.44 -21.07
CA VAL A 163 -4.60 -0.72 -21.58
C VAL A 163 -5.66 -0.40 -20.52
N ARG A 164 -5.45 -0.80 -19.26
CA ARG A 164 -6.40 -0.50 -18.17
C ARG A 164 -6.60 1.00 -18.02
N SER A 165 -5.50 1.74 -17.90
CA SER A 165 -5.51 3.19 -17.71
C SER A 165 -6.12 3.92 -18.91
N THR A 166 -5.74 3.54 -20.14
CA THR A 166 -6.24 4.18 -21.36
C THR A 166 -7.72 3.90 -21.57
N THR A 167 -8.19 2.68 -21.31
CA THR A 167 -9.62 2.32 -21.45
C THR A 167 -10.50 3.05 -20.45
N MET A 168 -10.05 3.30 -19.22
CA MET A 168 -10.84 4.06 -18.23
C MET A 168 -10.80 5.57 -18.47
N MET A 169 -9.76 6.07 -19.15
CA MET A 169 -9.58 7.49 -19.44
C MET A 169 -10.45 7.98 -20.61
N ILE A 170 -10.75 7.11 -21.58
CA ILE A 170 -11.56 7.40 -22.78
C ILE A 170 -13.04 7.20 -22.49
#